data_AF-A0A1E3RC33-F1
#
_entry.id   AF-A0A1E3RC33-F1
#
_cell.length_a   1.000
_cell.length_b   1.000
_cell.length_c   1.000
_cell.angle_alpha   90.00
_cell.angle_beta   90.00
_cell.angle_gamma   90.00
#
_symmetry.space_group_name_H-M   'P 1'
#
loop_
_entity.id
_entity.type
_entity.pdbx_description
1 polymer ?
#
loop_
_entity_poly.entity_id
_entity_poly.type
_entity_poly.pdbx_seq_one_letter_code
_entity_poly.pdbx_strand_id
1 'polypeptide(L)'
;MTAVPQWHVEDVRTTDAELVRGSMSGDRAAFAAIYDRYADRLHDFCVGMLRDLDGAADCVQETFCIAATRLPQLRDRDKLRPWLYSIARNEVLRRLRELRRNAVRRTTRP
;
A
#
# COMPACT_ATOMS: atom_id res chain seq x y z
N MET A 1 -25.45 -14.02 -9.26
CA MET A 1 -24.20 -14.24 -10.01
C MET A 1 -23.25 -13.06 -9.81
N THR A 2 -22.72 -12.91 -8.62
CA THR A 2 -21.43 -12.28 -8.37
C THR A 2 -20.79 -13.18 -7.34
N ALA A 3 -19.84 -14.00 -7.80
CA ALA A 3 -18.98 -14.71 -6.88
C ALA A 3 -18.21 -13.63 -6.12
N VAL A 4 -18.62 -13.38 -4.87
CA VAL A 4 -17.74 -12.71 -3.92
C VAL A 4 -16.49 -13.59 -3.88
N PRO A 5 -15.29 -13.06 -4.14
CA PRO A 5 -14.08 -13.85 -4.01
C PRO A 5 -14.09 -14.47 -2.63
N GLN A 6 -13.89 -15.78 -2.58
CA GLN A 6 -13.68 -16.50 -1.34
C GLN A 6 -12.33 -16.01 -0.81
N TRP A 7 -12.34 -14.85 -0.14
CA TRP A 7 -11.22 -14.36 0.64
C TRP A 7 -10.85 -15.50 1.56
N HIS A 8 -9.75 -16.19 1.25
CA HIS A 8 -9.28 -17.28 2.09
C HIS A 8 -8.89 -16.67 3.43
N VAL A 9 -9.86 -16.69 4.34
CA VAL A 9 -9.65 -16.60 5.77
C VAL A 9 -8.84 -17.83 6.12
N GLU A 10 -7.52 -17.69 6.23
CA GLU A 10 -6.67 -18.41 7.17
C GLU A 10 -5.19 -18.03 6.96
N ASP A 11 -4.72 -17.03 7.71
CA ASP A 11 -3.48 -17.23 8.44
C ASP A 11 -3.45 -16.39 9.73
N VAL A 12 -4.21 -16.85 10.72
CA VAL A 12 -4.18 -16.33 12.09
C VAL A 12 -2.84 -16.66 12.77
N ARG A 13 -1.92 -17.38 12.12
CA ARG A 13 -0.66 -17.85 12.72
C ARG A 13 0.59 -17.17 12.19
N THR A 14 0.66 -16.76 10.93
CA THR A 14 1.89 -16.16 10.39
C THR A 14 2.03 -14.67 10.73
N THR A 15 3.07 -14.38 11.50
CA THR A 15 3.45 -13.03 11.92
C THR A 15 3.92 -12.19 10.74
N ASP A 16 3.84 -10.86 10.88
CA ASP A 16 4.41 -9.94 9.89
C ASP A 16 5.89 -10.23 9.63
N ALA A 17 6.65 -10.55 10.69
CA ALA A 17 8.06 -10.86 10.57
C ALA A 17 8.33 -12.12 9.73
N GLU A 18 7.48 -13.14 9.82
CA GLU A 18 7.58 -14.33 8.99
C GLU A 18 7.25 -14.03 7.53
N LEU A 19 6.18 -13.27 7.26
CA LEU A 19 5.83 -12.86 5.90
C LEU A 19 6.93 -12.02 5.26
N VAL A 20 7.56 -11.12 6.01
CA VAL A 20 8.71 -10.33 5.55
C VAL A 20 9.87 -11.25 5.19
N ARG A 21 10.20 -12.23 6.06
CA ARG A 21 11.28 -13.20 5.79
C ARG A 21 11.01 -14.01 4.52
N GLY A 22 9.80 -14.57 4.38
CA GLY A 22 9.41 -15.35 3.19
C GLY A 22 9.51 -14.51 1.93
N SER A 23 8.97 -13.28 1.95
CA SER A 23 9.03 -12.36 0.81
C SER A 23 10.48 -12.06 0.39
N MET A 24 11.38 -11.85 1.36
CA MET A 24 12.80 -11.62 1.09
C MET A 24 13.54 -12.84 0.52
N SER A 25 13.08 -14.06 0.80
CA SER A 25 13.60 -15.28 0.18
C SER A 25 13.01 -15.57 -1.21
N GLY A 26 12.16 -14.67 -1.74
CA GLY A 26 11.52 -14.84 -3.05
C GLY A 26 10.20 -15.59 -3.02
N ASP A 27 9.64 -15.84 -1.83
CA ASP A 27 8.31 -16.45 -1.70
C ASP A 27 7.24 -15.42 -2.09
N ARG A 28 6.63 -15.63 -3.26
CA ARG A 28 5.56 -14.78 -3.79
C ARG A 28 4.28 -14.89 -2.97
N ALA A 29 4.02 -16.04 -2.34
CA ALA A 29 2.83 -16.23 -1.50
C ALA A 29 2.94 -15.41 -0.21
N ALA A 30 4.14 -15.33 0.37
CA ALA A 30 4.39 -14.48 1.53
C ALA A 30 4.11 -13.00 1.23
N PHE A 31 4.54 -12.50 0.06
CA PHE A 31 4.25 -11.12 -0.32
C PHE A 31 2.77 -10.89 -0.64
N ALA A 32 2.10 -11.85 -1.29
CA ALA A 32 0.65 -11.81 -1.51
C ALA A 32 -0.12 -11.74 -0.18
N ALA A 33 0.28 -12.52 0.83
CA ALA A 33 -0.33 -12.45 2.15
C ALA A 33 -0.11 -11.09 2.86
N ILE A 34 1.03 -10.41 2.62
CA ILE A 34 1.20 -9.02 3.07
C ILE A 34 0.20 -8.10 2.36
N TYR A 35 0.01 -8.27 1.05
CA TYR A 35 -0.96 -7.50 0.28
C TYR A 35 -2.38 -7.69 0.83
N ASP A 36 -2.85 -8.93 0.90
CA ASP A 36 -4.20 -9.27 1.37
C ASP A 36 -4.45 -8.76 2.80
N ARG A 37 -3.42 -8.78 3.66
CA ARG A 37 -3.53 -8.29 5.03
C ARG A 37 -3.65 -6.77 5.13
N TYR A 38 -3.05 -6.01 4.22
CA TYR A 38 -2.87 -4.56 4.39
C TYR A 38 -3.56 -3.69 3.33
N ALA A 39 -3.89 -4.21 2.15
CA ALA A 39 -4.39 -3.42 1.02
C ALA A 39 -5.65 -2.64 1.38
N ASP A 40 -6.68 -3.29 1.93
CA ASP A 40 -7.94 -2.64 2.28
C ASP A 40 -7.76 -1.54 3.33
N ARG A 41 -6.97 -1.79 4.38
CA ARG A 41 -6.75 -0.81 5.45
C ARG A 41 -5.90 0.38 4.99
N LEU A 42 -4.97 0.15 4.06
CA LEU A 42 -4.20 1.22 3.42
C LEU A 42 -5.06 2.01 2.45
N HIS A 43 -5.98 1.34 1.74
CA HIS A 43 -6.94 1.99 0.86
C HIS A 43 -7.83 2.94 1.66
N ASP A 44 -8.47 2.48 2.74
CA ASP A 44 -9.30 3.31 3.61
C ASP A 44 -8.52 4.52 4.18
N PHE A 45 -7.27 4.29 4.59
CA PHE A 45 -6.37 5.35 5.05
C PHE A 45 -6.10 6.39 3.95
N CYS A 46 -5.77 5.95 2.74
CA CYS A 46 -5.54 6.82 1.59
C CYS A 46 -6.82 7.59 1.20
N VAL A 47 -7.98 6.94 1.20
CA VAL A 47 -9.29 7.58 0.94
C VAL A 47 -9.57 8.67 1.97
N GLY A 48 -9.30 8.41 3.25
CA GLY A 48 -9.48 9.41 4.32
C GLY A 48 -8.66 10.69 4.09
N MET A 49 -7.49 10.57 3.47
CA MET A 49 -6.60 11.70 3.18
C MET A 49 -6.85 12.37 1.83
N LEU A 50 -7.13 11.59 0.78
CA LEU A 50 -7.29 12.08 -0.60
C LEU A 50 -8.72 12.50 -0.93
N ARG A 51 -9.73 11.87 -0.29
CA ARG A 51 -11.15 11.98 -0.67
C ARG A 51 -11.41 11.64 -2.14
N ASP A 52 -10.61 10.73 -2.70
CA ASP A 52 -10.64 10.25 -4.07
C ASP A 52 -10.36 8.74 -4.04
N LEU A 53 -11.33 7.93 -4.49
CA LEU A 53 -11.25 6.46 -4.44
C LEU A 53 -10.19 5.94 -5.41
N ASP A 54 -10.21 6.42 -6.66
CA ASP A 54 -9.27 5.97 -7.68
C ASP A 54 -7.84 6.41 -7.34
N GLY A 55 -7.68 7.67 -6.91
CA GLY A 55 -6.39 8.16 -6.44
C GLY A 55 -5.86 7.42 -5.22
N ALA A 56 -6.75 6.92 -4.34
CA ALA A 56 -6.36 6.09 -3.20
C ALA A 56 -5.90 4.70 -3.63
N ALA A 57 -6.61 4.05 -4.55
CA ALA A 57 -6.21 2.77 -5.13
C ALA A 57 -4.82 2.87 -5.80
N ASP A 58 -4.57 3.94 -6.55
CA ASP A 58 -3.26 4.21 -7.16
C ASP A 58 -2.15 4.35 -6.09
N CYS A 59 -2.42 5.04 -4.98
CA CYS A 59 -1.45 5.19 -3.90
C CYS A 59 -1.15 3.86 -3.20
N VAL A 60 -2.16 2.98 -3.05
CA VAL A 60 -1.96 1.63 -2.51
C VAL A 60 -1.11 0.80 -3.46
N GLN A 61 -1.40 0.84 -4.76
CA GLN A 61 -0.61 0.13 -5.76
C GLN A 61 0.86 0.57 -5.71
N GLU A 62 1.13 1.88 -5.75
CA GLU A 62 2.49 2.41 -5.67
C GLU A 62 3.17 2.04 -4.35
N THR A 63 2.43 2.05 -3.24
CA THR A 63 2.93 1.60 -1.94
C THR A 63 3.46 0.17 -1.99
N PHE A 64 2.74 -0.74 -2.64
CA PHE A 64 3.17 -2.13 -2.78
C PHE A 64 4.30 -2.32 -3.82
N CYS A 65 4.34 -1.52 -4.89
CA CYS A 65 5.48 -1.47 -5.80
C CYS A 65 6.77 -1.04 -5.06
N ILE A 66 6.68 0.00 -4.25
CA ILE A 66 7.79 0.45 -3.40
C ILE A 66 8.12 -0.62 -2.36
N ALA A 67 7.12 -1.22 -1.73
CA ALA A 67 7.33 -2.27 -0.74
C ALA A 67 8.10 -3.45 -1.34
N ALA A 68 7.71 -3.93 -2.52
CA ALA A 68 8.37 -5.05 -3.19
C ALA A 68 9.88 -4.83 -3.41
N THR A 69 10.29 -3.58 -3.62
CA THR A 69 11.71 -3.22 -3.84
C THR A 69 12.45 -2.84 -2.55
N ARG A 70 11.76 -2.28 -1.55
CA ARG A 70 12.37 -1.73 -0.34
C ARG A 70 12.17 -2.58 0.91
N LEU A 71 11.41 -3.67 0.85
CA LEU A 71 11.20 -4.57 1.98
C LEU A 71 12.51 -5.04 2.64
N PRO A 72 13.62 -5.32 1.90
CA PRO A 72 14.90 -5.66 2.52
C PRO A 72 15.50 -4.57 3.41
N GLN A 73 15.06 -3.32 3.28
CA GLN A 73 15.51 -2.17 4.06
C GLN A 73 14.76 -2.03 5.40
N LEU A 74 13.70 -2.82 5.62
CA LEU A 74 12.96 -2.85 6.87
C LEU A 74 13.83 -3.46 7.98
N ARG A 75 14.36 -2.59 8.86
CA ARG A 75 15.26 -2.98 9.95
C ARG A 75 14.60 -3.88 10.98
N ASP A 76 13.35 -3.60 11.29
CA ASP A 76 12.55 -4.29 12.29
C ASP A 76 11.34 -4.91 11.60
N ARG A 77 11.36 -6.23 11.46
CA ARG A 77 10.38 -6.98 10.66
C ARG A 77 9.00 -7.02 11.32
N ASP A 78 8.95 -6.83 12.64
CA ASP A 78 7.70 -6.69 13.39
C ASP A 78 7.04 -5.31 13.17
N LYS A 79 7.76 -4.37 12.55
CA LYS A 79 7.26 -3.03 12.22
C LYS A 79 6.80 -2.89 10.77
N LEU A 80 6.42 -3.99 10.11
CA LEU A 80 5.87 -3.97 8.77
C LEU A 80 4.68 -3.01 8.64
N ARG A 81 3.69 -3.12 9.53
CA ARG A 81 2.51 -2.24 9.53
C ARG A 81 2.88 -0.75 9.53
N PRO A 82 3.53 -0.17 10.56
CA PRO A 82 3.86 1.25 10.56
C PRO A 82 4.78 1.66 9.40
N TRP A 83 5.62 0.76 8.90
CA TRP A 83 6.44 1.00 7.72
C TRP A 83 5.61 1.15 6.44
N LEU A 84 4.66 0.25 6.17
CA LEU A 84 3.73 0.36 5.03
C LEU A 84 2.91 1.65 5.07
N TYR A 85 2.37 2.00 6.24
CA TYR A 85 1.62 3.25 6.42
C TYR A 85 2.50 4.50 6.18
N SER A 86 3.80 4.43 6.48
CA SER A 86 4.73 5.52 6.20
C SER A 86 4.94 5.72 4.69
N ILE A 87 5.01 4.64 3.92
CA ILE A 87 5.11 4.68 2.45
C ILE A 87 3.80 5.24 1.88
N ALA A 88 2.65 4.68 2.26
CA ALA A 88 1.34 5.14 1.80
C ALA A 88 1.10 6.62 2.07
N ARG A 89 1.45 7.10 3.28
CA ARG A 89 1.38 8.52 3.61
C ARG A 89 2.24 9.37 2.68
N ASN A 90 3.46 8.92 2.36
CA ASN A 90 4.34 9.65 1.45
C ASN A 90 3.77 9.71 0.03
N GLU A 91 3.16 8.62 -0.45
CA GLU A 91 2.52 8.57 -1.77
C GLU A 91 1.30 9.49 -1.85
N VAL A 92 0.45 9.48 -0.83
CA VAL A 92 -0.67 10.43 -0.73
C VAL A 92 -0.18 11.88 -0.75
N LEU A 93 0.86 12.20 0.04
CA LEU A 93 1.44 13.55 0.07
C LEU A 93 2.10 13.93 -1.26
N ARG A 94 2.66 12.97 -1.99
CA ARG A 94 3.18 13.19 -3.36
C ARG A 94 2.05 13.52 -4.33
N ARG A 95 0.98 12.72 -4.34
CA ARG A 95 -0.20 12.94 -5.19
C ARG A 95 -0.86 14.29 -4.90
N LEU A 96 -1.07 14.65 -3.64
CA LEU A 96 -1.64 15.95 -3.26
C LEU A 96 -0.80 17.13 -3.78
N ARG A 97 0.54 17.02 -3.76
CA ARG A 97 1.42 18.04 -4.32
C ARG A 97 1.30 18.12 -5.84
N GLU A 98 1.16 16.99 -6.53
CA GLU A 98 0.94 16.94 -7.99
C GLU A 98 -0.38 17.58 -8.40
N LEU A 99 -1.48 17.25 -7.71
CA LEU A 99 -2.80 17.83 -7.95
C LEU A 99 -2.78 19.36 -7.79
N ARG A 100 -2.13 19.86 -6.74
CA ARG A 100 -1.97 21.32 -6.52
C ARG A 100 -1.19 21.98 -7.65
N ARG A 101 -0.08 21.39 -8.10
CA ARG A 101 0.70 21.93 -9.24
C ARG A 101 -0.10 21.94 -10.54
N ASN A 102 -0.89 20.89 -10.78
CA ASN A 102 -1.73 20.78 -11.98
C ASN A 102 -2.88 21.78 -11.99
N ALA A 103 -3.46 22.08 -10.81
CA ALA A 103 -4.46 23.12 -10.67
C ALA A 103 -3.89 24.51 -11.02
N VAL A 104 -2.71 24.87 -10.49
CA VAL A 104 -2.06 26.15 -10.81
C VAL A 104 -1.77 26.27 -12.31
N ARG A 105 -1.20 25.22 -12.94
CA ARG A 105 -0.92 25.21 -14.38
C ARG A 105 -2.17 25.39 -15.25
N ARG A 106 -3.32 24.86 -14.82
CA ARG A 106 -4.59 25.03 -15.52
C ARG A 106 -5.10 26.47 -15.46
N THR A 107 -4.90 27.17 -14.34
CA THR A 107 -5.32 28.57 -14.19
C THR A 107 -4.41 29.55 -14.93
N THR A 108 -3.14 29.21 -15.15
CA THR A 108 -2.14 30.12 -15.77
C THR A 108 -2.02 29.95 -17.30
N ARG A 109 -2.83 29.12 -17.94
CA ARG A 109 -2.83 28.95 -19.40
C ARG A 109 -3.81 29.96 -20.05
N PRO A 110 -3.33 30.88 -20.91
CA PRO A 110 -4.20 31.84 -21.62
C PRO A 110 -5.09 31.18 -22.68
#